data_AF-U2M255-F1
#
_entry.id   AF-U2M255-F1
#
_cell.length_a   1.000
_cell.length_b   1.000
_cell.length_c   1.000
_cell.angle_alpha   90.00
_cell.angle_beta   90.00
_cell.angle_gamma   90.00
#
_symmetry.space_group_name_H-M   'P 1'
#
loop_
_entity.id
_entity.type
_entity.pdbx_description
1 polymer ?
#
loop_
_entity_poly.entity_id
_entity_poly.type
_entity_poly.pdbx_seq_one_letter_code
_entity_poly.pdbx_strand_id
1 'polypeptide(L)'
;MWMIYRQQAGKKDMSRCAAEFISASLNSKKGWIMKRREVEEVVISCETGEKLRRDIKPMTLTYHGESITFDMPGWYSVDGKTGEHSREDMKCSDRALHILKARVEGLPLPTEIRSIRKKFQLTQEQAGTILGGGARAFQKYESGEVLPSRTMANLLLLLQEYPQGLEILRARRKELEKIG
;
A
#
# COMPACT_ATOMS: atom_id res chain seq x y z
N MET A 1 57.50 45.47 14.58
CA MET A 1 57.09 45.79 13.20
C MET A 1 56.63 44.47 12.59
N TRP A 2 55.36 44.12 12.37
CA TRP A 2 54.01 44.77 12.35
C TRP A 2 52.97 43.66 12.75
N MET A 3 51.62 43.68 12.77
CA MET A 3 50.42 44.59 12.78
C MET A 3 49.17 43.64 12.95
N ILE A 4 47.93 43.97 13.35
CA ILE A 4 47.27 45.13 14.03
C ILE A 4 45.90 44.67 14.65
N TYR A 5 45.45 45.32 15.73
CA TYR A 5 44.06 45.48 16.26
C TYR A 5 43.05 44.31 16.44
N ARG A 6 42.61 44.15 17.70
CA ARG A 6 41.27 44.54 18.22
C ARG A 6 40.04 44.37 17.30
N GLN A 7 39.07 43.55 17.71
CA GLN A 7 37.66 43.77 17.39
C GLN A 7 36.74 43.38 18.56
N GLN A 8 35.74 44.23 18.86
CA GLN A 8 34.61 43.90 19.72
C GLN A 8 33.41 43.54 18.84
N ALA A 9 32.70 42.46 19.15
CA ALA A 9 31.40 42.15 18.58
C ALA A 9 30.37 42.09 19.72
N GLY A 10 29.47 43.07 19.77
CA GLY A 10 28.45 43.17 20.80
C GLY A 10 27.32 42.15 20.62
N LYS A 11 26.65 41.81 21.73
CA LYS A 11 25.37 41.08 21.70
C LYS A 11 24.39 41.83 20.78
N LYS A 12 23.83 41.15 19.78
CA LYS A 12 22.65 41.62 19.04
C LYS A 12 21.44 40.76 19.43
N ASP A 13 20.32 41.42 19.65
CA ASP A 13 19.10 40.78 20.14
C ASP A 13 18.55 39.71 19.20
N MET A 14 18.28 38.54 19.76
CA MET A 14 17.75 37.37 19.05
C MET A 14 16.23 37.45 18.81
N SER A 15 15.63 38.62 18.99
CA SER A 15 14.17 38.84 19.05
C SER A 15 13.55 39.49 17.81
N ARG A 16 14.34 39.98 16.85
CA ARG A 16 13.82 40.71 15.66
C ARG A 16 13.81 39.94 14.33
N CYS A 17 14.53 38.84 14.17
CA CYS A 17 14.49 38.03 12.93
C CYS A 17 13.24 37.14 12.80
N ALA A 18 12.41 37.04 13.85
CA ALA A 18 11.24 36.13 13.86
C ALA A 18 10.05 36.63 13.02
N ALA A 19 10.00 37.92 12.65
CA ALA A 19 8.82 38.53 12.04
C ALA A 19 8.72 38.35 10.51
N GLU A 20 9.84 38.33 9.78
CA GLU A 20 9.83 38.39 8.31
C GLU A 20 9.84 37.00 7.63
N PHE A 21 10.12 35.91 8.37
CA PHE A 21 10.09 34.55 7.82
C PHE A 21 8.69 33.92 7.73
N ILE A 22 7.70 34.51 8.39
CA ILE A 22 6.34 33.93 8.48
C ILE A 22 5.51 34.20 7.21
N SER A 23 5.73 35.34 6.54
CA SER A 23 5.03 35.70 5.29
C SER A 23 5.43 34.80 4.10
N ALA A 24 6.69 34.32 4.05
CA ALA A 24 7.20 33.49 2.96
C ALA A 24 6.82 32.00 3.06
N SER A 25 6.46 31.49 4.26
CA SER A 25 6.19 30.06 4.47
C SER A 25 4.78 29.61 4.00
N LEU A 26 3.80 30.53 4.03
CA LEU A 26 2.38 30.19 3.87
C LEU A 26 1.93 29.96 2.41
N ASN A 27 2.68 30.43 1.41
CA ASN A 27 2.30 30.27 -0.01
C ASN A 27 2.86 29.01 -0.70
N SER A 28 3.74 28.23 -0.04
CA SER A 28 4.24 26.96 -0.60
C SER A 28 3.32 25.75 -0.30
N LYS A 29 2.59 25.78 0.83
CA LYS A 29 1.71 24.68 1.29
C LYS A 29 0.33 24.62 0.57
N LYS A 30 0.28 24.97 -0.71
CA LYS A 30 -0.88 24.75 -1.61
C LYS A 30 -0.65 23.69 -2.69
N GLY A 31 0.54 23.07 -2.73
CA GLY A 31 0.75 21.82 -3.46
C GLY A 31 0.17 20.61 -2.71
N TRP A 32 -0.33 19.61 -3.45
CA TRP A 32 -0.76 18.30 -2.92
C TRP A 32 -1.94 18.31 -1.94
N ILE A 33 -2.95 19.16 -2.16
CA ILE A 33 -4.33 18.73 -1.86
C ILE A 33 -4.61 17.52 -2.77
N MET A 34 -4.63 16.32 -2.18
CA MET A 34 -5.09 15.11 -2.86
C MET A 34 -6.53 15.34 -3.33
N LYS A 35 -6.73 15.64 -4.62
CA LYS A 35 -8.04 15.86 -5.21
C LYS A 35 -8.82 14.54 -5.15
N ARG A 36 -9.57 14.37 -4.05
CA ARG A 36 -10.50 13.26 -3.85
C ARG A 36 -11.37 13.20 -5.09
N ARG A 37 -11.23 12.13 -5.88
CA ARG A 37 -11.87 12.05 -7.19
C ARG A 37 -13.36 11.88 -6.92
N GLU A 38 -14.13 12.93 -7.18
CA GLU A 38 -15.58 12.89 -7.12
C GLU A 38 -16.03 11.83 -8.12
N VAL A 39 -16.69 10.79 -7.60
CA VAL A 39 -17.18 9.67 -8.41
C VAL A 39 -18.52 10.13 -8.97
N GLU A 40 -18.63 10.15 -10.30
CA GLU A 40 -19.84 10.57 -10.99
C GLU A 40 -21.04 9.73 -10.51
N GLU A 41 -22.12 10.37 -10.06
CA GLU A 41 -23.27 9.66 -9.47
C GLU A 41 -24.09 8.91 -10.52
N VAL A 42 -24.06 9.39 -11.77
CA VAL A 42 -24.79 8.83 -12.91
C VAL A 42 -23.88 8.86 -14.14
N VAL A 43 -23.80 7.74 -14.85
CA VAL A 43 -23.14 7.64 -16.17
C VAL A 43 -24.16 7.17 -17.22
N ILE A 44 -23.80 7.30 -18.50
CA ILE A 44 -24.57 6.73 -19.61
C ILE A 44 -23.83 5.47 -20.08
N SER A 45 -24.53 4.34 -20.14
CA SER A 45 -23.94 3.08 -20.60
C SER A 45 -23.42 3.18 -22.03
N CYS A 46 -22.22 2.65 -22.27
CA CYS A 46 -21.64 2.63 -23.61
C CYS A 46 -22.28 1.57 -24.54
N GLU A 47 -22.91 0.53 -23.96
CA GLU A 47 -23.56 -0.55 -24.71
C GLU A 47 -25.06 -0.32 -24.90
N THR A 48 -25.78 0.15 -23.86
CA THR A 48 -27.26 0.30 -23.91
C THR A 48 -27.73 1.74 -24.07
N GLY A 49 -26.88 2.73 -23.82
CA GLY A 49 -27.28 4.15 -23.75
C GLY A 49 -28.16 4.51 -22.53
N GLU A 50 -28.38 3.57 -21.61
CA GLU A 50 -29.19 3.79 -20.41
C GLU A 50 -28.45 4.61 -19.35
N LYS A 51 -29.20 5.28 -18.46
CA LYS A 51 -28.63 6.00 -17.31
C LYS A 51 -28.37 5.04 -16.16
N LEU A 52 -27.10 4.71 -15.95
CA LEU A 52 -26.64 3.85 -14.85
C LEU A 52 -26.33 4.72 -13.62
N ARG A 53 -26.82 4.33 -12.44
CA ARG A 53 -26.60 5.03 -11.17
C ARG A 53 -25.56 4.34 -10.31
N ARG A 54 -24.75 5.13 -9.60
CA ARG A 54 -23.73 4.61 -8.68
C ARG A 54 -24.39 3.85 -7.52
N ASP A 55 -24.07 2.57 -7.38
CA ASP A 55 -24.65 1.65 -6.40
C ASP A 55 -23.65 0.54 -6.04
N ILE A 56 -23.99 -0.29 -5.05
CA ILE A 56 -23.18 -1.43 -4.59
C ILE A 56 -24.08 -2.67 -4.54
N LYS A 57 -23.68 -3.74 -5.25
CA LYS A 57 -24.43 -5.01 -5.25
C LYS A 57 -23.56 -6.18 -4.79
N PRO A 58 -24.10 -7.15 -4.03
CA PRO A 58 -23.37 -8.35 -3.68
C PRO A 58 -23.10 -9.20 -4.92
N MET A 59 -21.85 -9.56 -5.16
CA MET A 59 -21.42 -10.46 -6.22
C MET A 59 -20.73 -11.68 -5.62
N THR A 60 -21.05 -12.88 -6.12
CA THR A 60 -20.42 -14.13 -5.71
C THR A 60 -19.47 -14.62 -6.79
N LEU A 61 -18.20 -14.82 -6.43
CA LEU A 61 -17.22 -15.54 -7.23
C LEU A 61 -17.08 -16.98 -6.73
N THR A 62 -16.86 -17.91 -7.65
CA THR A 62 -16.66 -19.35 -7.38
C THR A 62 -15.37 -19.82 -8.04
N TYR A 63 -14.54 -20.58 -7.32
CA TYR A 63 -13.25 -21.08 -7.81
C TYR A 63 -12.91 -22.42 -7.14
N HIS A 64 -12.69 -23.47 -7.94
CA HIS A 64 -12.44 -24.85 -7.48
C HIS A 64 -13.39 -25.38 -6.39
N GLY A 65 -14.65 -24.93 -6.38
CA GLY A 65 -15.69 -25.40 -5.45
C GLY A 65 -15.87 -24.55 -4.19
N GLU A 66 -14.92 -23.68 -3.84
CA GLU A 66 -15.19 -22.61 -2.88
C GLU A 66 -15.86 -21.41 -3.56
N SER A 67 -16.66 -20.67 -2.78
CA SER A 67 -17.29 -19.42 -3.20
C SER A 67 -17.05 -18.30 -2.19
N ILE A 68 -17.00 -17.05 -2.65
CA ILE A 68 -16.98 -15.86 -1.80
C ILE A 68 -17.92 -14.80 -2.36
N THR A 69 -18.80 -14.27 -1.50
CA THR A 69 -19.63 -13.10 -1.81
C THR A 69 -18.95 -11.84 -1.27
N PHE A 70 -18.95 -10.77 -2.05
CA PHE A 70 -18.39 -9.47 -1.70
C PHE A 70 -19.22 -8.35 -2.30
N ASP A 71 -19.11 -7.17 -1.70
CA ASP A 71 -19.74 -5.95 -2.18
C ASP A 71 -19.01 -5.42 -3.43
N MET A 72 -19.65 -5.53 -4.60
CA MET A 72 -19.16 -4.96 -5.85
C MET A 72 -19.74 -3.55 -6.04
N PRO A 73 -18.92 -2.49 -6.01
CA PRO A 73 -19.37 -1.15 -6.39
C PRO A 73 -19.37 -1.00 -7.92
N GLY A 74 -20.29 -0.20 -8.44
CA GLY A 74 -20.38 0.05 -9.88
C GLY A 74 -21.46 1.07 -10.22
N TRP A 75 -21.74 1.22 -11.50
CA TRP A 75 -22.92 1.92 -11.98
C TRP A 75 -23.90 0.91 -12.54
N TYR A 76 -25.14 0.96 -12.06
CA TYR A 76 -26.16 -0.03 -12.37
C TYR A 76 -27.43 0.62 -12.92
N SER A 77 -28.06 -0.11 -13.84
CA SER A 77 -29.41 0.14 -14.33
C SER A 77 -30.46 0.06 -13.20
N VAL A 78 -31.63 0.67 -13.41
CA VAL A 78 -32.72 0.68 -12.42
C VAL A 78 -33.30 -0.72 -12.17
N ASP A 79 -33.28 -1.60 -13.18
CA ASP A 79 -33.66 -3.02 -13.03
C ASP A 79 -32.50 -3.92 -12.59
N GLY A 80 -31.28 -3.37 -12.48
CA GLY A 80 -30.08 -4.04 -12.03
C GLY A 80 -29.45 -5.03 -13.01
N LYS A 81 -29.92 -5.13 -14.26
CA LYS A 81 -29.37 -6.07 -15.26
C LYS A 81 -28.05 -5.59 -15.87
N THR A 82 -28.02 -4.33 -16.33
CA THR A 82 -26.81 -3.66 -16.83
C THR A 82 -25.99 -3.13 -15.66
N GLY A 83 -24.70 -3.43 -15.63
CA GLY A 83 -23.75 -2.97 -14.61
C GLY A 83 -22.35 -2.72 -15.17
N GLU A 84 -21.81 -1.52 -14.95
CA GLU A 84 -20.48 -1.10 -15.42
C GLU A 84 -19.55 -0.78 -14.24
N HIS A 85 -18.26 -1.12 -14.38
CA HIS A 85 -17.27 -1.05 -13.30
C HIS A 85 -16.00 -0.32 -13.72
N SER A 86 -15.48 0.57 -12.88
CA SER A 86 -14.17 1.18 -13.11
C SER A 86 -13.03 0.24 -12.71
N ARG A 87 -11.81 0.57 -13.16
CA ARG A 87 -10.57 -0.12 -12.71
C ARG A 87 -10.36 -0.03 -11.18
N GLU A 88 -10.92 0.96 -10.50
CA GLU A 88 -10.82 1.05 -9.04
C GLU A 88 -11.81 0.09 -8.37
N ASP A 89 -13.01 -0.05 -8.93
CA ASP A 89 -14.07 -0.93 -8.45
C ASP A 89 -13.65 -2.41 -8.51
N MET A 90 -13.10 -2.82 -9.66
CA MET A 90 -12.66 -4.21 -9.88
C MET A 90 -11.63 -4.70 -8.86
N LYS A 91 -10.92 -3.81 -8.15
CA LYS A 91 -10.01 -4.20 -7.06
C LYS A 91 -10.70 -4.89 -5.88
N CYS A 92 -12.02 -4.78 -5.70
CA CYS A 92 -12.71 -5.62 -4.72
C CYS A 92 -12.77 -7.08 -5.19
N SER A 93 -13.12 -7.29 -6.46
CA SER A 93 -13.19 -8.58 -7.13
C SER A 93 -11.82 -9.26 -7.24
N ASP A 94 -10.78 -8.52 -7.64
CA ASP A 94 -9.39 -9.03 -7.70
C ASP A 94 -8.92 -9.53 -6.32
N ARG A 95 -9.20 -8.77 -5.26
CA ARG A 95 -8.87 -9.16 -3.87
C ARG A 95 -9.69 -10.36 -3.40
N ALA A 96 -10.98 -10.41 -3.72
CA ALA A 96 -11.84 -11.55 -3.40
C ALA A 96 -11.34 -12.83 -4.10
N LEU A 97 -10.96 -12.74 -5.38
CA LEU A 97 -10.36 -13.85 -6.14
C LEU A 97 -9.00 -14.28 -5.58
N HIS A 98 -8.14 -13.34 -5.15
CA HIS A 98 -6.88 -13.68 -4.49
C HIS A 98 -7.09 -14.37 -3.12
N ILE A 99 -8.07 -13.93 -2.33
CA ILE A 99 -8.45 -14.61 -1.07
C ILE A 99 -8.95 -16.03 -1.35
N LEU A 100 -9.80 -16.20 -2.37
CA LEU A 100 -10.36 -17.49 -2.74
C LEU A 100 -9.28 -18.47 -3.25
N LYS A 101 -8.35 -17.98 -4.09
CA LYS A 101 -7.15 -18.72 -4.51
C LYS A 101 -6.28 -19.11 -3.33
N ALA A 102 -6.01 -18.18 -2.40
CA ALA A 102 -5.17 -18.44 -1.24
C ALA A 102 -5.71 -19.60 -0.38
N ARG A 103 -7.02 -19.64 -0.13
CA ARG A 103 -7.66 -20.75 0.60
C ARG A 103 -7.49 -22.09 -0.11
N VAL A 104 -7.92 -22.15 -1.38
CA VAL A 104 -7.85 -23.37 -2.20
C VAL A 104 -6.42 -23.90 -2.35
N GLU A 105 -5.43 -23.01 -2.46
CA GLU A 105 -4.03 -23.39 -2.65
C GLU A 105 -3.22 -23.62 -1.35
N GLY A 106 -3.80 -23.32 -0.18
CA GLY A 106 -3.12 -23.40 1.12
C GLY A 106 -2.07 -22.30 1.36
N LEU A 107 -2.28 -21.12 0.79
CA LEU A 107 -1.37 -19.97 0.89
C LEU A 107 -1.85 -19.01 2.00
N PRO A 108 -0.93 -18.35 2.75
CA PRO A 108 -1.31 -17.45 3.83
C PRO A 108 -2.06 -16.22 3.32
N LEU A 109 -3.14 -15.86 4.00
CA LEU A 109 -3.99 -14.72 3.69
C LEU A 109 -3.28 -13.38 3.95
N PRO A 110 -3.72 -12.27 3.33
CA PRO A 110 -3.13 -10.93 3.55
C PRO A 110 -2.99 -10.51 5.02
N THR A 111 -3.93 -10.94 5.88
CA THR A 111 -3.94 -10.74 7.33
C THR A 111 -2.91 -11.60 8.06
N GLU A 112 -2.67 -12.83 7.60
CA GLU A 112 -1.68 -13.75 8.16
C GLU A 112 -0.27 -13.31 7.77
N ILE A 113 -0.05 -12.92 6.51
CA ILE A 113 1.22 -12.33 6.04
C ILE A 113 1.59 -11.10 6.87
N ARG A 114 0.61 -10.23 7.18
CA ARG A 114 0.81 -9.09 8.10
C ARG A 114 1.22 -9.54 9.49
N SER A 115 0.55 -10.54 10.05
CA SER A 115 0.82 -11.08 11.39
C SER A 115 2.21 -11.72 11.49
N ILE A 116 2.60 -12.54 10.50
CA ILE A 116 3.93 -13.15 10.39
C ILE A 116 5.00 -12.04 10.33
N ARG A 117 4.85 -11.04 9.46
CA ARG A 117 5.79 -9.92 9.39
C ARG A 117 5.88 -9.15 10.72
N LYS A 118 4.76 -8.95 11.41
CA LYS A 118 4.70 -8.26 12.70
C LYS A 118 5.33 -9.07 13.85
N LYS A 119 5.22 -10.40 13.85
CA LYS A 119 5.96 -11.30 14.76
C LYS A 119 7.48 -11.05 14.68
N PHE A 120 7.99 -10.77 13.49
CA PHE A 120 9.40 -10.43 13.24
C PHE A 120 9.79 -8.95 13.38
N GLN A 121 8.83 -8.09 13.76
CA GLN A 121 9.02 -6.63 13.94
C GLN A 121 9.52 -5.88 12.68
N LEU A 122 9.39 -6.47 11.48
CA LEU A 122 9.88 -5.88 10.23
C LEU A 122 8.92 -4.82 9.65
N THR A 123 9.45 -3.79 9.01
CA THR A 123 8.66 -2.95 8.07
C THR A 123 8.34 -3.74 6.79
N GLN A 124 7.37 -3.27 5.99
CA GLN A 124 7.04 -3.91 4.70
C GLN A 124 8.23 -3.91 3.74
N GLU A 125 8.99 -2.82 3.72
CA GLU A 125 10.23 -2.68 2.95
C GLU A 125 11.33 -3.63 3.45
N GLN A 126 11.58 -3.68 4.76
CA GLN A 126 12.57 -4.62 5.34
C GLN A 126 12.20 -6.07 5.02
N ALA A 127 10.92 -6.44 5.12
CA ALA A 127 10.47 -7.77 4.75
C ALA A 127 10.69 -8.07 3.26
N GLY A 128 10.34 -7.15 2.36
CA GLY A 128 10.58 -7.28 0.91
C GLY A 128 12.05 -7.31 0.51
N THR A 129 12.93 -6.72 1.31
CA THR A 129 14.39 -6.68 1.09
C THR A 129 15.11 -7.89 1.68
N ILE A 130 14.69 -8.39 2.86
CA ILE A 130 15.30 -9.54 3.53
C ILE A 130 14.76 -10.88 3.01
N LEU A 131 13.44 -10.99 2.82
CA LEU A 131 12.77 -12.22 2.37
C LEU A 131 12.65 -12.30 0.84
N GLY A 132 12.79 -11.16 0.15
CA GLY A 132 12.69 -11.05 -1.31
C GLY A 132 11.33 -10.52 -1.80
N GLY A 133 11.20 -10.42 -3.12
CA GLY A 133 10.09 -9.73 -3.80
C GLY A 133 10.28 -8.22 -3.94
N GLY A 134 11.22 -7.61 -3.20
CA GLY A 134 11.54 -6.19 -3.25
C GLY A 134 10.65 -5.32 -2.35
N ALA A 135 11.07 -4.07 -2.14
CA ALA A 135 10.55 -3.17 -1.10
C ALA A 135 9.02 -2.98 -1.05
N ARG A 136 8.29 -3.20 -2.15
CA ARG A 136 6.82 -3.05 -2.24
C ARG A 136 6.04 -4.38 -2.21
N ALA A 137 6.70 -5.54 -2.13
CA ALA A 137 6.04 -6.84 -2.16
C ALA A 137 5.04 -7.02 -1.01
N PHE A 138 5.47 -6.80 0.24
CA PHE A 138 4.61 -6.95 1.42
C PHE A 138 3.47 -5.93 1.47
N GLN A 139 3.62 -4.76 0.86
CA GLN A 139 2.51 -3.81 0.69
C GLN A 139 1.38 -4.42 -0.17
N LYS A 140 1.73 -5.09 -1.28
CA LYS A 140 0.78 -5.73 -2.21
C LYS A 140 0.20 -7.04 -1.66
N TYR A 141 1.01 -7.82 -0.94
CA TYR A 141 0.56 -9.06 -0.30
C TYR A 141 -0.45 -8.76 0.83
N GLU A 142 -0.17 -7.77 1.68
CA GLU A 142 -1.05 -7.40 2.80
C GLU A 142 -2.28 -6.57 2.40
N SER A 143 -2.32 -6.02 1.18
CA SER A 143 -3.53 -5.41 0.62
C SER A 143 -4.41 -6.42 -0.13
N GLY A 144 -3.89 -7.60 -0.45
CA GLY A 144 -4.51 -8.56 -1.36
C GLY A 144 -4.43 -8.18 -2.84
N GLU A 145 -3.70 -7.11 -3.20
CA GLU A 145 -3.50 -6.66 -4.58
C GLU A 145 -2.75 -7.72 -5.41
N VAL A 146 -1.85 -8.48 -4.78
CA VAL A 146 -1.09 -9.56 -5.42
C VAL A 146 -0.99 -10.75 -4.47
N LEU A 147 -1.25 -11.96 -4.98
CA LEU A 147 -1.00 -13.22 -4.29
C LEU A 147 0.52 -13.50 -4.19
N PRO A 148 1.08 -13.90 -3.04
CA PRO A 148 2.49 -14.29 -2.95
C PRO A 148 2.77 -15.53 -3.83
N SER A 149 4.00 -15.66 -4.32
CA SER A 149 4.41 -16.91 -4.99
C SER A 149 4.43 -18.06 -3.97
N ARG A 150 4.21 -19.30 -4.44
CA ARG A 150 4.22 -20.50 -3.59
C ARG A 150 5.53 -20.64 -2.79
N THR A 151 6.67 -20.23 -3.35
CA THR A 151 7.96 -20.18 -2.64
C THR A 151 7.97 -19.15 -1.50
N MET A 152 7.39 -17.95 -1.71
CA MET A 152 7.28 -16.92 -0.67
C MET A 152 6.28 -17.33 0.43
N ALA A 153 5.16 -17.94 0.05
CA ALA A 153 4.19 -18.52 0.98
C ALA A 153 4.85 -19.58 1.87
N ASN A 154 5.53 -20.56 1.28
CA ASN A 154 6.24 -21.61 1.99
C ASN A 154 7.34 -21.05 2.92
N LEU A 155 8.07 -20.01 2.48
CA LEU A 155 9.07 -19.34 3.31
C LEU A 155 8.44 -18.64 4.53
N LEU A 156 7.31 -17.97 4.35
CA LEU A 156 6.60 -17.30 5.44
C LEU A 156 6.05 -18.30 6.47
N LEU A 157 5.45 -19.40 6.01
CA LEU A 157 4.95 -20.49 6.86
C LEU A 157 6.11 -21.20 7.58
N LEU A 158 7.22 -21.49 6.90
CA LEU A 158 8.40 -22.11 7.52
C LEU A 158 9.02 -21.22 8.59
N LEU A 159 9.14 -19.90 8.33
CA LEU A 159 9.64 -18.95 9.32
C LEU A 159 8.69 -18.78 10.50
N GLN A 160 7.37 -18.88 10.30
CA GLN A 160 6.40 -18.82 11.39
C GLN A 160 6.71 -19.87 12.47
N GLU A 161 7.07 -21.08 12.08
CA GLU A 161 7.42 -22.19 12.99
C GLU A 161 8.89 -22.16 13.42
N TYR A 162 9.81 -21.79 12.52
CA TYR A 162 11.27 -21.77 12.76
C TYR A 162 11.85 -20.34 12.67
N PRO A 163 11.52 -19.44 13.62
CA PRO A 163 11.84 -18.01 13.55
C PRO A 163 13.35 -17.70 13.45
N GLN A 164 14.20 -18.58 13.98
CA GLN A 164 15.67 -18.48 13.89
C GLN A 164 16.20 -18.47 12.44
N GLY A 165 15.42 -18.99 11.47
CA GLY A 165 15.78 -18.91 10.05
C GLY A 165 15.91 -17.49 9.52
N LEU A 166 15.25 -16.51 10.15
CA LEU A 166 15.36 -15.10 9.76
C LEU A 166 16.76 -14.52 10.00
N GLU A 167 17.48 -14.98 11.04
CA GLU A 167 18.83 -14.48 11.32
C GLU A 167 19.84 -14.92 10.27
N ILE A 168 19.66 -16.10 9.67
CA ILE A 168 20.47 -16.58 8.54
C ILE A 168 20.28 -15.64 7.33
N LEU A 169 19.04 -15.24 7.05
CA LEU A 169 18.73 -14.30 5.96
C LEU A 169 19.27 -12.88 6.27
N ARG A 170 19.15 -12.41 7.52
CA ARG A 170 19.71 -11.13 7.97
C ARG A 170 21.24 -11.11 7.89
N ALA A 171 21.92 -12.18 8.25
CA ALA A 171 23.38 -12.31 8.13
C ALA A 171 23.81 -12.24 6.66
N ARG A 172 23.21 -13.06 5.80
CA ARG A 172 23.53 -13.11 4.37
C ARG A 172 23.28 -11.78 3.63
N ARG A 173 22.26 -11.00 4.03
CA ARG A 173 22.05 -9.62 3.54
C ARG A 173 23.21 -8.70 3.93
N LYS A 174 23.62 -8.69 5.20
CA LYS A 174 24.75 -7.91 5.72
C LYS A 174 26.11 -8.31 5.13
N GLU A 175 26.23 -9.49 4.54
CA GLU A 175 27.43 -9.93 3.82
C GLU A 175 27.45 -9.35 2.40
N LEU A 176 26.33 -9.43 1.67
CA LEU A 176 26.19 -8.81 0.34
C LEU A 176 26.38 -7.28 0.39
N GLU A 177 25.86 -6.64 1.45
CA GLU A 177 25.98 -5.19 1.72
C GLU A 177 27.40 -4.74 2.14
N LYS A 178 28.40 -5.63 2.09
CA LYS A 178 29.84 -5.31 2.24
C LYS A 178 30.65 -5.52 0.96
N ILE A 179 30.04 -6.07 -0.09
CA ILE A 179 30.71 -6.51 -1.33
C ILE A 179 30.44 -5.53 -2.50
N GLY A 180 29.35 -4.76 -2.42
CA GLY A 180 29.01 -3.66 -3.33
C GLY A 180 29.02 -2.31 -2.64
#